data_AF-A0A505ISY2-F1
#
_entry.id   AF-A0A505ISY2-F1
#
_cell.length_a   1.000
_cell.length_b   1.000
_cell.length_c   1.000
_cell.angle_alpha   90.00
_cell.angle_beta   90.00
_cell.angle_gamma   90.00
#
_symmetry.space_group_name_H-M   'P 1'
#
loop_
_entity.id
_entity.type
_entity.pdbx_description
1 polymer ?
#
loop_
_entity_poly.entity_id
_entity_poly.type
_entity_poly.pdbx_seq_one_letter_code
_entity_poly.pdbx_strand_id
1 'polypeptide(L)'
;MQLVNPWENIKIEKLNTSELYYFDNDIHLLFVLIGDVSIQDSEQLFVLQKDDFLVVPKGEKILIQNNNAEVFTLTLSYDFPMNTKDTDIEYIFQGNSIEKQSTVNNEIRKYIHRLLQLFVYKEYNQNAFAFQNYFALIGNLEKHFRKKETMDRKKSTTKKN
;
A
#
# COMPACT_ATOMS: atom_id res chain seq x y z
N MET A 1 -0.37 -6.11 -15.79
CA MET A 1 0.98 -5.53 -15.60
C MET A 1 1.66 -5.32 -16.95
N GLN A 2 2.29 -4.16 -17.17
CA GLN A 2 3.04 -3.80 -18.38
C GLN A 2 4.55 -3.77 -18.10
N LEU A 3 5.38 -4.40 -18.94
CA LEU A 3 6.83 -4.55 -18.68
C LEU A 3 7.72 -3.60 -19.50
N VAL A 4 7.11 -2.64 -20.20
CA VAL A 4 7.84 -1.68 -21.06
C VAL A 4 8.19 -0.41 -20.29
N ASN A 5 7.23 0.10 -19.53
CA ASN A 5 7.37 1.32 -18.74
C ASN A 5 6.91 1.06 -17.29
N PRO A 6 7.79 1.17 -16.28
CA PRO A 6 7.43 0.87 -14.90
C PRO A 6 6.35 1.81 -14.36
N TRP A 7 6.31 3.05 -14.86
CA TRP A 7 5.36 4.08 -14.44
C TRP A 7 3.92 3.80 -14.91
N GLU A 8 3.71 2.82 -15.79
CA GLU A 8 2.36 2.31 -16.10
C GLU A 8 1.82 1.37 -15.00
N ASN A 9 2.68 0.90 -14.10
CA ASN A 9 2.31 0.04 -12.97
C ASN A 9 2.50 0.74 -11.62
N ILE A 10 3.03 1.95 -11.60
CA ILE A 10 3.36 2.68 -10.38
C ILE A 10 2.74 4.07 -10.49
N LYS A 11 1.78 4.33 -9.61
CA LYS A 11 1.23 5.67 -9.42
C LYS A 11 1.77 6.24 -8.13
N ILE A 12 2.32 7.45 -8.18
CA ILE A 12 2.79 8.19 -7.00
C ILE A 12 2.10 9.54 -7.00
N GLU A 13 1.38 9.86 -5.93
CA GLU A 13 0.64 11.10 -5.79
C GLU A 13 0.89 11.71 -4.41
N LYS A 14 0.93 13.04 -4.33
CA LYS A 14 0.88 13.72 -3.03
C LYS A 14 -0.53 13.57 -2.47
N LEU A 15 -0.64 13.21 -1.19
CA LEU A 15 -1.92 13.06 -0.51
C LEU A 15 -2.67 14.40 -0.53
N ASN A 16 -3.88 14.39 -1.06
CA ASN A 16 -4.76 15.55 -1.18
C ASN A 16 -6.18 15.31 -0.62
N THR A 17 -6.37 14.19 0.08
CA THR A 17 -7.63 13.74 0.65
C THR A 17 -7.48 13.44 2.13
N SER A 18 -8.56 13.59 2.89
CA SER A 18 -8.66 13.20 4.30
C SER A 18 -9.17 11.77 4.49
N GLU A 19 -9.42 11.04 3.41
CA GLU A 19 -9.87 9.65 3.45
C GLU A 19 -9.30 8.82 2.30
N LEU A 20 -8.99 7.56 2.58
CA LEU A 20 -8.60 6.55 1.59
C LEU A 20 -9.57 5.38 1.65
N TYR A 21 -9.99 4.92 0.47
CA TYR A 21 -10.85 3.76 0.35
C TYR A 21 -10.67 3.10 -1.02
N TYR A 22 -10.23 1.84 -1.03
CA TYR A 22 -9.89 1.12 -2.25
C TYR A 22 -10.57 -0.24 -2.32
N PHE A 23 -10.97 -0.64 -3.54
CA PHE A 23 -11.64 -1.92 -3.82
C PHE A 23 -11.00 -2.71 -4.97
N ASP A 24 -9.97 -2.17 -5.60
CA ASP A 24 -9.21 -2.86 -6.62
C ASP A 24 -8.23 -3.86 -5.98
N ASN A 25 -7.39 -4.50 -6.80
CA ASN A 25 -6.42 -5.50 -6.34
C ASN A 25 -4.99 -4.94 -6.28
N ASP A 26 -4.82 -3.64 -6.50
CA ASP A 26 -3.51 -3.01 -6.43
C ASP A 26 -3.07 -2.90 -4.97
N ILE A 27 -1.75 -2.77 -4.77
CA ILE A 27 -1.20 -2.54 -3.44
C ILE A 27 -1.13 -1.03 -3.23
N HIS A 28 -1.88 -0.54 -2.25
CA HIS A 28 -1.88 0.86 -1.87
C HIS A 28 -1.05 1.09 -0.63
N LEU A 29 -0.14 2.06 -0.71
CA LEU A 29 0.72 2.49 0.39
C LEU A 29 0.45 3.96 0.67
N LEU A 30 0.40 4.32 1.94
CA LEU A 30 0.57 5.68 2.42
C LEU A 30 1.98 5.80 2.99
N PHE A 31 2.73 6.84 2.63
CA PHE A 31 4.10 7.06 3.10
C PHE A 31 4.31 8.50 3.53
N VAL A 32 4.87 8.70 4.73
CA VAL A 32 5.16 10.04 5.28
C VAL A 32 6.60 10.40 4.99
N LEU A 33 6.81 11.37 4.09
CA LEU A 33 8.16 11.84 3.75
C LEU A 33 8.67 12.85 4.79
N ILE A 34 7.81 13.77 5.25
CA ILE A 34 8.13 14.81 6.23
C ILE A 34 6.92 15.04 7.13
N GLY A 35 7.15 15.22 8.43
CA GLY A 35 6.11 15.51 9.42
C GLY A 35 5.49 14.25 10.00
N ASP A 36 4.24 14.35 10.41
CA ASP A 36 3.44 13.27 10.97
C ASP A 36 1.98 13.37 10.49
N VAL A 37 1.31 12.23 10.51
CA VAL A 37 -0.10 12.13 10.12
C VAL A 37 -0.82 11.16 11.06
N SER A 38 -1.97 11.59 11.58
CA SER A 38 -2.83 10.72 12.37
C SER A 38 -3.73 9.91 11.46
N ILE A 39 -3.80 8.62 11.72
CA ILE A 39 -4.57 7.63 10.98
C ILE A 39 -5.61 7.02 11.92
N GLN A 40 -6.86 7.02 11.48
CA GLN A 40 -7.95 6.32 12.13
C GLN A 40 -8.52 5.26 11.18
N ASP A 41 -8.41 4.00 11.56
CA ASP A 41 -9.07 2.88 10.90
C ASP A 41 -10.23 2.36 11.77
N SER A 42 -10.79 1.18 11.45
CA SER A 42 -11.92 0.62 12.19
C SER A 42 -11.57 0.12 13.60
N GLU A 43 -10.30 -0.13 13.88
CA GLU A 43 -9.83 -0.77 15.11
C GLU A 43 -9.08 0.21 16.02
N GLN A 44 -8.33 1.16 15.45
CA GLN A 44 -7.34 1.95 16.18
C GLN A 44 -7.09 3.35 15.60
N LEU A 45 -6.58 4.21 16.49
CA LEU A 45 -5.96 5.49 16.16
C LEU A 45 -4.45 5.37 16.36
N PHE A 46 -3.67 5.71 15.35
CA PHE A 46 -2.21 5.74 15.44
C PHE A 46 -1.62 6.89 14.61
N VAL A 47 -0.34 7.19 14.83
CA VAL A 47 0.35 8.29 14.16
C VAL A 47 1.53 7.73 13.38
N LEU A 48 1.55 7.98 12.07
CA LEU A 48 2.71 7.72 11.23
C LEU A 48 3.63 8.94 11.27
N GLN A 49 4.92 8.73 11.54
CA GLN A 49 5.93 9.79 11.51
C GLN A 49 6.75 9.72 10.23
N LYS A 50 7.72 10.63 10.08
CA LYS A 50 8.68 10.57 8.97
C LYS A 50 9.24 9.16 8.76
N ASP A 51 9.24 8.75 7.50
CA ASP A 51 9.65 7.44 6.98
C ASP A 51 8.74 6.28 7.39
N ASP A 52 7.61 6.54 8.05
CA ASP A 52 6.60 5.51 8.28
C ASP A 52 5.69 5.31 7.07
N PHE A 53 5.21 4.08 6.96
CA PHE A 53 4.26 3.69 5.94
C PHE A 53 3.11 2.86 6.52
N LEU A 54 2.00 2.90 5.78
CA LEU A 54 0.83 2.05 5.99
C LEU A 54 0.48 1.38 4.67
N VAL A 55 0.31 0.07 4.73
CA VAL A 55 -0.29 -0.73 3.66
C VAL A 55 -1.80 -0.68 3.87
N VAL A 56 -2.50 0.00 2.96
CA VAL A 56 -3.94 0.27 3.10
C VAL A 56 -4.73 -0.98 2.73
N PRO A 57 -5.46 -1.61 3.66
CA PRO A 57 -6.33 -2.74 3.35
C PRO A 57 -7.41 -2.38 2.32
N LYS A 58 -7.62 -3.30 1.39
CA LYS A 58 -8.75 -3.30 0.47
C LYS A 58 -10.06 -3.42 1.25
N GLY A 59 -11.07 -2.65 0.87
CA GLY A 59 -12.40 -2.74 1.47
C GLY A 59 -12.52 -2.10 2.86
N GLU A 60 -11.47 -1.46 3.38
CA GLU A 60 -11.48 -0.70 4.62
C GLU A 60 -11.27 0.80 4.38
N LYS A 61 -12.13 1.62 4.99
CA LYS A 61 -12.03 3.08 4.91
C LYS A 61 -11.08 3.60 5.99
N ILE A 62 -10.09 4.38 5.58
CA ILE A 62 -9.13 5.02 6.47
C ILE A 62 -9.36 6.52 6.48
N LEU A 63 -9.44 7.11 7.68
CA LEU A 63 -9.50 8.55 7.87
C LEU A 63 -8.10 9.10 8.21
N ILE A 64 -7.77 10.24 7.63
CA ILE A 64 -6.44 10.85 7.69
C ILE A 64 -6.55 12.29 8.15
N GLN A 65 -5.80 12.63 9.21
CA GLN A 65 -5.61 14.01 9.65
C GLN A 65 -4.18 14.44 9.35
N ASN A 66 -4.00 15.12 8.22
CA ASN A 66 -2.71 15.65 7.78
C ASN A 66 -2.53 17.10 8.24
N ASN A 67 -1.66 17.32 9.21
CA ASN A 67 -1.32 18.65 9.75
C ASN A 67 -0.12 19.26 9.01
N ASN A 68 -0.24 19.45 7.69
CA ASN A 68 0.79 20.05 6.83
C ASN A 68 2.08 19.20 6.69
N ALA A 69 1.93 17.88 6.74
CA ALA A 69 2.96 16.89 6.43
C ALA A 69 3.04 16.60 4.92
N GLU A 70 4.24 16.25 4.45
CA GLU A 70 4.47 15.77 3.09
C GLU A 70 4.23 14.27 3.05
N VAL A 71 3.04 13.88 2.59
CA VAL A 71 2.58 12.50 2.54
C VAL A 71 2.30 12.11 1.10
N PHE A 72 2.71 10.92 0.70
CA PHE A 72 2.50 10.37 -0.63
C PHE A 72 1.67 9.09 -0.57
N THR A 73 0.79 8.91 -1.53
CA THR A 73 0.19 7.62 -1.85
C THR A 73 0.98 6.97 -2.97
N LEU A 74 1.27 5.68 -2.83
CA LEU A 74 1.85 4.86 -3.88
C LEU A 74 0.85 3.73 -4.19
N THR A 75 0.46 3.61 -5.46
CA THR A 75 -0.34 2.48 -5.96
C THR A 75 0.53 1.62 -6.85
N LEU A 76 0.60 0.33 -6.57
CA LEU A 76 1.39 -0.66 -7.29
C LEU A 76 0.46 -1.66 -7.97
N SER A 77 0.42 -1.65 -9.30
CA SER A 77 -0.49 -2.50 -10.08
C SER A 77 -0.09 -3.96 -10.00
N TYR A 78 -0.89 -4.76 -9.32
CA TYR A 78 -0.51 -6.12 -8.94
C TYR A 78 -1.57 -7.14 -9.35
N ASP A 79 -1.33 -7.78 -10.51
CA ASP A 79 -2.19 -8.85 -11.01
C ASP A 79 -1.77 -10.19 -10.40
N PHE A 80 -2.48 -10.63 -9.36
CA PHE A 80 -2.37 -12.02 -8.89
C PHE A 80 -3.54 -12.85 -9.44
N PRO A 81 -3.29 -14.07 -9.97
CA PRO A 81 -4.37 -15.00 -10.25
C PRO A 81 -4.98 -15.42 -8.91
N MET A 82 -6.06 -14.77 -8.50
CA MET A 82 -6.91 -15.31 -7.46
C MET A 82 -7.43 -16.67 -7.97
N ASN A 83 -7.04 -17.77 -7.32
CA ASN A 83 -7.73 -19.04 -7.47
C ASN A 83 -9.13 -18.90 -6.84
N THR A 84 -10.01 -18.14 -7.49
CA THR A 84 -11.37 -17.80 -7.04
C THR A 84 -12.35 -18.96 -7.12
N LYS A 85 -11.92 -20.11 -7.67
CA LYS A 85 -12.89 -21.15 -8.02
C LYS A 85 -13.29 -22.11 -6.90
N ASP A 86 -12.52 -22.27 -5.82
CA ASP A 86 -12.84 -23.33 -4.83
C ASP A 86 -12.54 -23.03 -3.35
N THR A 87 -12.09 -21.82 -2.96
CA THR A 87 -11.76 -21.54 -1.55
C THR A 87 -12.33 -20.21 -1.09
N ASP A 88 -12.94 -20.18 0.11
CA ASP A 88 -13.37 -18.98 0.84
C ASP A 88 -12.18 -18.16 1.37
N ILE A 89 -11.04 -18.16 0.69
CA ILE A 89 -9.80 -17.53 1.15
C ILE A 89 -9.46 -16.41 0.17
N GLU A 90 -9.53 -15.17 0.65
CA GLU A 90 -8.99 -13.99 -0.02
C GLU A 90 -7.59 -13.69 0.55
N TYR A 91 -6.74 -13.05 -0.26
CA TYR A 91 -5.48 -12.52 0.23
C TYR A 91 -5.56 -11.01 0.17
N ILE A 92 -5.27 -10.36 1.30
CA ILE A 92 -5.25 -8.91 1.41
C ILE A 92 -3.86 -8.44 1.84
N PHE A 93 -3.53 -7.20 1.49
CA PHE A 93 -2.33 -6.52 1.95
C PHE A 93 -2.73 -5.57 3.07
N GLN A 94 -2.09 -5.68 4.24
CA GLN A 94 -2.36 -4.81 5.38
C GLN A 94 -1.21 -4.78 6.38
N GLY A 95 -1.10 -3.67 7.11
CA GLY A 95 -0.14 -3.47 8.20
C GLY A 95 0.61 -2.15 8.07
N ASN A 96 1.36 -1.78 9.10
CA ASN A 96 2.09 -0.53 9.17
C ASN A 96 3.53 -0.72 9.66
N SER A 97 4.35 0.32 9.52
CA SER A 97 5.75 0.28 9.94
C SER A 97 5.98 0.46 11.44
N ILE A 98 4.95 0.84 12.21
CA ILE A 98 5.04 1.17 13.65
C ILE A 98 5.04 -0.09 14.50
N GLU A 99 4.16 -1.05 14.19
CA GLU A 99 3.89 -2.21 15.04
C GLU A 99 5.10 -3.11 15.27
N LYS A 100 6.05 -3.16 14.33
CA LYS A 100 7.30 -3.92 14.45
C LYS A 100 8.45 -3.24 13.74
N GLN A 101 9.36 -2.60 14.48
CA GLN A 101 10.65 -2.22 13.92
C GLN A 101 11.39 -3.47 13.44
N SER A 102 11.59 -3.56 12.13
CA SER A 102 12.22 -4.70 11.50
C SER A 102 13.14 -4.25 10.38
N THR A 103 14.15 -5.06 10.07
CA THR A 103 15.01 -4.88 8.89
C THR A 103 14.19 -4.84 7.60
N VAL A 104 13.04 -5.52 7.57
CA VAL A 104 12.08 -5.49 6.45
C VAL A 104 11.51 -4.09 6.23
N ASN A 105 11.10 -3.40 7.30
CA ASN A 105 10.55 -2.04 7.17
C ASN A 105 11.61 -1.08 6.61
N ASN A 106 12.88 -1.24 7.00
CA ASN A 106 13.97 -0.43 6.45
C ASN A 106 14.20 -0.68 4.96
N GLU A 107 14.09 -1.93 4.50
CA GLU A 107 14.17 -2.26 3.08
C GLU A 107 12.97 -1.70 2.30
N ILE A 108 11.74 -1.84 2.82
CA ILE A 108 10.55 -1.24 2.21
C ILE A 108 10.70 0.28 2.08
N ARG A 109 11.08 0.97 3.17
CA ARG A 109 11.35 2.42 3.18
C ARG A 109 12.37 2.80 2.12
N LYS A 110 13.48 2.06 2.02
CA LYS A 110 14.52 2.27 1.02
C LYS A 110 13.99 2.14 -0.41
N TYR A 111 13.15 1.15 -0.70
CA TYR A 111 12.56 1.01 -2.04
C TYR A 111 11.55 2.12 -2.35
N ILE A 112 10.71 2.52 -1.38
CA ILE A 112 9.79 3.66 -1.52
C ILE A 112 10.58 4.94 -1.82
N HIS A 113 11.61 5.25 -1.03
CA HIS A 113 12.47 6.42 -1.24
C HIS A 113 13.10 6.44 -2.63
N ARG A 114 13.63 5.31 -3.10
CA ARG A 114 14.22 5.21 -4.44
C ARG A 114 13.18 5.45 -5.52
N LEU A 115 11.97 4.89 -5.40
CA LEU A 115 10.89 5.14 -6.35
C LEU A 115 10.48 6.63 -6.36
N LEU A 116 10.39 7.27 -5.20
CA LEU A 116 10.11 8.71 -5.09
C LEU A 116 11.20 9.56 -5.77
N GLN A 117 12.47 9.25 -5.53
CA GLN A 117 13.59 9.93 -6.18
C GLN A 117 13.52 9.78 -7.71
N LEU A 118 13.34 8.55 -8.20
CA LEU A 118 13.21 8.25 -9.63
C LEU A 118 12.01 8.99 -10.26
N PHE A 119 10.91 9.09 -9.53
CA PHE A 119 9.70 9.79 -9.98
C PHE A 119 9.89 11.31 -10.08
N VAL A 120 10.68 11.92 -9.19
CA VAL A 120 10.97 13.37 -9.20
C VAL A 120 11.99 13.72 -10.27
N TYR A 121 13.11 13.01 -10.34
CA TYR A 121 14.22 13.38 -11.22
C TYR A 121 13.98 13.02 -12.68
N LYS A 122 13.03 12.12 -13.00
CA LYS A 122 12.57 11.72 -14.34
C LYS A 122 13.68 11.68 -15.41
N GLU A 123 14.88 11.25 -15.05
CA GLU A 123 15.98 11.17 -15.99
C GLU A 123 15.71 10.07 -17.03
N TYR A 124 16.13 10.32 -18.27
CA TYR A 124 15.95 9.37 -19.36
C TYR A 124 16.68 8.04 -19.05
N ASN A 125 16.00 6.92 -19.33
CA ASN A 125 16.50 5.54 -19.26
C ASN A 125 16.75 4.89 -17.88
N GLN A 126 16.11 5.37 -16.80
CA GLN A 126 16.16 4.67 -15.51
C GLN A 126 15.05 3.61 -15.30
N ASN A 127 14.33 3.21 -16.37
CA ASN A 127 13.23 2.24 -16.28
C ASN A 127 13.64 0.91 -15.65
N ALA A 128 14.82 0.40 -15.97
CA ALA A 128 15.33 -0.85 -15.38
C ALA A 128 15.48 -0.73 -13.85
N PHE A 129 16.01 0.41 -13.36
CA PHE A 129 16.12 0.68 -11.93
C PHE A 129 14.75 0.86 -11.27
N ALA A 130 13.81 1.54 -11.93
CA ALA A 130 12.44 1.67 -11.42
C ALA A 130 11.75 0.30 -11.32
N PHE A 131 11.85 -0.57 -12.34
CA PHE A 131 11.36 -1.95 -12.27
C PHE A 131 12.02 -2.75 -11.15
N GLN A 132 13.34 -2.63 -10.97
CA GLN A 132 14.04 -3.34 -9.90
C GLN A 132 13.50 -2.95 -8.52
N ASN A 133 13.33 -1.65 -8.25
CA ASN A 133 12.80 -1.19 -6.96
C ASN A 133 11.32 -1.53 -6.80
N TYR A 134 10.55 -1.48 -7.88
CA TYR A 134 9.14 -1.90 -7.91
C TYR A 134 8.95 -3.37 -7.53
N PHE A 135 9.63 -4.29 -8.21
CA PHE A 135 9.50 -5.72 -7.91
C PHE A 135 10.08 -6.09 -6.55
N ALA A 136 11.17 -5.43 -6.13
CA ALA A 136 11.72 -5.63 -4.80
C ALA A 136 10.74 -5.18 -3.71
N LEU A 137 10.05 -4.05 -3.90
CA LEU A 137 9.01 -3.56 -2.98
C LEU A 137 7.84 -4.55 -2.90
N ILE A 138 7.30 -4.98 -4.05
CA ILE A 138 6.22 -5.97 -4.10
C ILE A 138 6.62 -7.26 -3.39
N GLY A 139 7.79 -7.82 -3.69
CA GLY A 139 8.24 -9.07 -3.07
C GLY A 139 8.37 -8.98 -1.54
N ASN A 140 8.80 -7.82 -1.01
CA ASN A 140 8.83 -7.60 0.44
C ASN A 140 7.42 -7.50 1.03
N LEU A 141 6.50 -6.79 0.36
CA LEU A 141 5.11 -6.66 0.79
C LEU A 141 4.39 -8.02 0.77
N GLU A 142 4.57 -8.81 -0.28
CA GLU A 142 3.99 -10.15 -0.39
C GLU A 142 4.42 -11.06 0.74
N LYS A 143 5.70 -11.02 1.12
CA LYS A 143 6.25 -11.91 2.14
C LYS A 143 5.83 -11.52 3.55
N HIS A 144 5.61 -10.23 3.81
CA HIS A 144 5.52 -9.71 5.18
C HIS A 144 4.20 -8.99 5.52
N PHE A 145 3.48 -8.50 4.52
CA PHE A 145 2.24 -7.71 4.69
C PHE A 145 1.02 -8.35 4.01
N ARG A 146 1.22 -9.45 3.27
CA ARG A 146 0.11 -10.24 2.73
C ARG A 146 -0.45 -11.16 3.81
N LYS A 147 -1.74 -11.05 4.09
CA LYS A 147 -2.47 -11.92 5.01
C LYS A 147 -3.53 -12.72 4.26
N LYS A 148 -3.85 -13.91 4.78
CA LYS A 148 -5.01 -14.70 4.36
C LYS A 148 -6.21 -14.24 5.16
N GLU A 149 -7.31 -13.97 4.48
CA GLU A 149 -8.58 -13.63 5.09
C GLU A 149 -9.62 -14.66 4.65
N THR A 150 -10.35 -15.22 5.62
CA THR A 150 -11.42 -16.18 5.34
C THR A 150 -12.73 -15.42 5.16
N MET A 151 -13.35 -15.53 3.99
CA MET A 151 -14.65 -14.93 3.72
C MET A 151 -15.75 -15.74 4.42
N ASP A 152 -16.33 -15.18 5.49
CA ASP A 152 -17.53 -15.74 6.11
C ASP A 152 -18.77 -15.48 5.23
N ARG A 153 -19.06 -16.40 4.30
CA ARG A 153 -20.26 -16.35 3.43
C ARG A 153 -21.61 -16.36 4.18
N LYS A 154 -21.62 -16.52 5.51
CA LYS A 154 -22.84 -16.66 6.33
C LYS A 154 -23.45 -15.35 6.85
N LYS A 155 -22.79 -14.19 6.76
CA LYS A 155 -23.37 -12.91 7.25
C LYS A 155 -24.25 -12.16 6.25
N SER A 156 -24.34 -12.61 4.99
CA SER A 156 -25.10 -11.90 3.94
C SER A 156 -26.58 -12.29 3.81
N THR A 157 -27.10 -13.27 4.57
CA THR A 157 -28.49 -13.75 4.41
C THR A 157 -29.40 -13.48 5.60
N THR A 158 -29.14 -12.43 6.41
CA THR A 158 -30.11 -12.06 7.44
C THR A 158 -30.15 -10.54 7.68
N LYS A 159 -30.99 -9.87 6.88
CA LYS A 159 -31.88 -8.78 7.31
C LYS A 159 -32.78 -8.36 6.14
N LYS A 160 -33.85 -9.11 5.93
CA LYS A 160 -35.12 -8.57 5.44
C LYS A 160 -36.15 -8.90 6.51
N ASN A 161 -36.41 -7.93 7.38
CA ASN A 161 -37.69 -7.79 8.08
C ASN A 161 -38.27 -6.45 7.64
#